data_AF-B9K5L7-F1
#
_entry.id   AF-B9K5L7-F1
#
_cell.length_a   1.000
_cell.length_b   1.000
_cell.length_c   1.000
_cell.angle_alpha   90.00
_cell.angle_beta   90.00
_cell.angle_gamma   90.00
#
_symmetry.space_group_name_H-M   'P 1'
#
loop_
_entity.id
_entity.type
_entity.pdbx_description
1 polymer ?
#
loop_
_entity_poly.entity_id
_entity_poly.type
_entity_poly.pdbx_seq_one_letter_code
_entity_poly.pdbx_strand_id
1 'polypeptide(L)'
;MRFLLRLIGFILLLTALSCSEEKKEDVSSNFSPEGRAIMEKENLSDEQISNLKLVEIDYSKAPSEMRAIAYKIFLRQSLTQPDLKALGENINKSFPERKPNGLYRYGRTLLVTAVENQNLDAVNALLEAGADPYVSTDPNNESEQIRSWNFLYLAMKQEGQKLPDSDYFDKTYANQLLQLYLKHGGDPNYRWPDGQSLLEFTVGDNFEGFKILLQAGADPWKRGEQDTPLAVQCVTLMRKPSCIQYLAENGYYDKTPENYMYDMIDAATNELEAGARTDPEEVGQSYSEYGRYADAVKLLLQRSHYPLGEGSTLYRLLYVESGTYRKKLQEKRDGN
;
A
#
# COMPACT_ATOMS: atom_id res chain seq x y z
N MET A 1 1.87 -61.11 41.93
CA MET A 1 3.36 -61.19 41.88
C MET A 1 3.70 -62.30 40.90
N ARG A 2 4.23 -62.11 39.69
CA ARG A 2 5.24 -61.19 39.22
C ARG A 2 5.01 -60.99 37.71
N PHE A 3 4.24 -59.99 37.31
CA PHE A 3 4.23 -59.50 35.91
C PHE A 3 3.80 -58.02 35.85
N LEU A 4 4.09 -57.28 36.93
CA LEU A 4 3.86 -55.83 37.07
C LEU A 4 5.15 -55.12 37.52
N LEU A 5 6.30 -55.66 37.11
CA LEU A 5 7.65 -55.24 37.51
C LEU A 5 8.57 -54.95 36.31
N ARG A 6 8.01 -54.60 35.16
CA ARG A 6 8.77 -54.08 34.00
C ARG A 6 8.31 -52.73 33.47
N LEU A 7 7.51 -51.98 34.25
CA LEU A 7 7.07 -50.62 33.89
C LEU A 7 7.47 -49.52 34.90
N ILE A 8 8.23 -49.84 35.95
CA ILE A 8 8.69 -48.87 36.98
C ILE A 8 10.24 -48.82 37.04
N GLY A 9 10.92 -49.32 36.02
CA GLY A 9 12.38 -49.24 35.87
C GLY A 9 12.87 -48.13 34.93
N PHE A 10 11.97 -47.29 34.40
CA PHE A 10 12.33 -46.21 33.47
C PHE A 10 11.76 -44.83 33.87
N ILE A 11 11.06 -44.76 35.01
CA ILE A 11 10.53 -43.52 35.60
C ILE A 11 11.05 -43.43 37.04
N LEU A 12 12.36 -43.28 37.18
CA LEU A 12 13.10 -42.76 38.35
C LEU A 12 14.62 -42.90 38.12
N LEU A 13 15.08 -42.45 36.94
CA LEU A 13 16.42 -41.87 36.79
C LEU A 13 16.25 -40.37 36.46
N LEU A 14 15.30 -39.75 37.15
CA LEU A 14 15.18 -38.32 37.32
C LEU A 14 15.82 -38.00 38.67
N THR A 15 17.08 -37.60 38.66
CA THR A 15 17.60 -36.41 39.35
C THR A 15 19.13 -36.47 39.35
N ALA A 16 19.72 -35.38 38.87
CA ALA A 16 21.14 -35.06 38.84
C ALA A 16 21.96 -35.67 37.68
N LEU A 17 22.68 -34.77 37.01
CA LEU A 17 23.67 -34.97 35.94
C LEU A 17 23.15 -35.27 34.53
N SER A 18 22.45 -34.31 33.94
CA SER A 18 22.95 -33.65 32.73
C SER A 18 22.09 -32.43 32.41
N CYS A 19 22.33 -31.34 33.13
CA CYS A 19 22.15 -30.03 32.52
C CYS A 19 23.28 -29.88 31.50
N SER A 20 23.11 -30.41 30.29
CA SER A 20 23.80 -29.84 29.15
C SER A 20 23.19 -28.46 28.97
N GLU A 21 23.90 -27.43 29.42
CA GLU A 21 23.68 -26.07 28.94
C GLU A 21 23.60 -26.16 27.42
N GLU A 22 22.40 -26.00 26.85
CA GLU A 22 22.31 -25.41 25.52
C GLU A 22 23.15 -24.13 25.63
N LYS A 23 24.32 -24.12 24.98
CA LYS A 23 25.09 -22.90 24.82
C LYS A 23 24.11 -21.90 24.21
N LYS A 24 23.61 -20.96 25.02
CA LYS A 24 23.03 -19.72 24.52
C LYS A 24 24.09 -19.13 23.61
N GLU A 25 23.93 -19.32 22.31
CA GLU A 25 24.79 -18.71 21.31
C GLU A 25 24.77 -17.22 21.63
N ASP A 26 25.91 -16.66 21.98
CA ASP A 26 25.99 -15.27 22.42
C ASP A 26 25.49 -14.41 21.27
N VAL A 27 24.28 -13.86 21.44
CA VAL A 27 23.59 -13.10 20.41
C VAL A 27 24.46 -11.94 19.93
N SER A 28 25.32 -11.40 20.80
CA SER A 28 26.26 -10.31 20.50
C SER A 28 27.40 -10.70 19.55
N SER A 29 27.75 -12.00 19.46
CA SER A 29 28.84 -12.49 18.59
C SER A 29 28.52 -12.36 17.09
N ASN A 30 27.24 -12.17 16.75
CA ASN A 30 26.74 -12.04 15.38
C ASN A 30 26.66 -10.59 14.87
N PHE A 31 27.07 -9.60 15.67
CA PHE A 31 27.00 -8.18 15.31
C PHE A 31 28.39 -7.57 15.09
N SER A 32 28.47 -6.53 14.25
CA SER A 32 29.64 -5.66 14.18
C SER A 32 29.93 -4.98 15.54
N PRO A 33 31.14 -4.44 15.77
CA PRO A 33 31.41 -3.64 16.97
C PRO A 33 30.41 -2.50 17.17
N GLU A 34 29.97 -1.85 16.08
CA GLU A 34 28.98 -0.78 16.09
C GLU A 34 27.59 -1.31 16.49
N GLY A 35 27.16 -2.43 15.90
CA GLY A 35 25.90 -3.08 16.26
C GLY A 35 25.86 -3.53 17.71
N ARG A 36 26.96 -4.08 18.24
CA ARG A 36 27.10 -4.40 19.66
C ARG A 36 26.99 -3.17 20.54
N ALA A 37 27.68 -2.08 20.18
CA ALA A 37 27.60 -0.82 20.93
C ALA A 37 26.17 -0.27 20.97
N ILE A 38 25.40 -0.41 19.87
CA ILE A 38 23.98 -0.06 19.85
C ILE A 38 23.18 -0.95 20.80
N MET A 39 23.39 -2.27 20.78
CA MET A 39 22.68 -3.18 21.70
C MET A 39 23.00 -2.93 23.18
N GLU A 40 24.24 -2.56 23.50
CA GLU A 40 24.67 -2.28 24.87
C GLU A 40 24.12 -0.94 25.38
N LYS A 41 24.03 0.05 24.48
CA LYS A 41 23.60 1.41 24.82
C LYS A 41 22.08 1.58 24.78
N GLU A 42 21.44 0.98 23.79
CA GLU A 42 20.02 1.11 23.52
C GLU A 42 19.31 -0.10 24.13
N ASN A 43 18.32 0.13 25.00
CA ASN A 43 17.54 -0.94 25.64
C ASN A 43 16.52 -1.53 24.66
N LEU A 44 17.00 -2.20 23.62
CA LEU A 44 16.23 -2.73 22.50
C LEU A 44 15.38 -3.95 22.91
N SER A 45 14.16 -4.05 22.38
CA SER A 45 13.35 -5.27 22.44
C SER A 45 13.91 -6.38 21.54
N ASP A 46 13.49 -7.63 21.75
CA ASP A 46 13.91 -8.75 20.89
C ASP A 46 13.58 -8.52 19.40
N GLU A 47 12.44 -7.86 19.12
CA GLU A 47 12.06 -7.45 17.76
C GLU A 47 13.03 -6.41 17.20
N GLN A 48 13.39 -5.40 17.99
CA GLN A 48 14.36 -4.38 17.59
C GLN A 48 15.75 -4.98 17.37
N ILE A 49 16.18 -5.94 18.19
CA ILE A 49 17.43 -6.67 18.00
C ILE A 49 17.40 -7.48 16.69
N SER A 50 16.27 -8.13 16.39
CA SER A 50 16.06 -8.82 15.12
C SER A 50 16.16 -7.85 13.94
N ASN A 51 15.50 -6.70 14.01
CA ASN A 51 15.54 -5.67 12.98
C ASN A 51 16.94 -5.06 12.81
N LEU A 52 17.68 -4.83 13.91
CA LEU A 52 19.08 -4.41 13.85
C LEU A 52 19.96 -5.44 13.14
N LYS A 53 19.73 -6.74 13.41
CA LYS A 53 20.41 -7.82 12.69
C LYS A 53 20.09 -7.78 11.20
N LEU A 54 18.89 -7.36 10.82
CA LEU A 54 18.59 -7.17 9.41
C LEU A 54 19.41 -6.03 8.81
N VAL A 55 19.54 -4.90 9.50
CA VAL A 55 20.37 -3.77 9.06
C VAL A 55 21.84 -4.17 8.89
N GLU A 56 22.41 -4.92 9.83
CA GLU A 56 23.79 -5.46 9.74
C GLU A 56 24.02 -6.25 8.45
N ILE A 57 23.05 -7.11 8.10
CA ILE A 57 23.17 -7.96 6.93
C ILE A 57 22.94 -7.14 5.65
N ASP A 58 22.00 -6.18 5.62
CA ASP A 58 21.70 -5.37 4.42
C ASP A 58 22.85 -4.43 4.04
N TYR A 59 23.60 -3.97 5.04
CA TYR A 59 24.69 -3.00 4.88
C TYR A 59 26.07 -3.62 5.17
N SER A 60 26.17 -4.96 5.15
CA SER A 60 27.41 -5.69 5.45
C SER A 60 28.54 -5.33 4.46
N LYS A 61 28.18 -5.12 3.18
CA LYS A 61 29.10 -4.72 2.10
C LYS A 61 29.11 -3.21 1.82
N ALA A 62 28.28 -2.44 2.52
CA ALA A 62 28.22 -0.99 2.34
C ALA A 62 29.43 -0.30 3.00
N PRO A 63 29.85 0.88 2.49
CA PRO A 63 30.84 1.74 3.16
C PRO A 63 30.42 2.09 4.60
N SER A 64 31.41 2.37 5.45
CA SER A 64 31.21 2.68 6.88
C SER A 64 30.24 3.84 7.11
N GLU A 65 30.29 4.86 6.26
CA GLU A 65 29.44 6.06 6.36
C GLU A 65 27.97 5.71 6.09
N MET A 66 27.72 4.88 5.08
CA MET A 66 26.37 4.42 4.74
C MET A 66 25.81 3.51 5.83
N ARG A 67 26.64 2.63 6.41
CA ARG A 67 26.24 1.78 7.53
C ARG A 67 25.90 2.60 8.78
N ALA A 68 26.71 3.61 9.10
CA ALA A 68 26.44 4.53 10.21
C ALA A 68 25.09 5.26 10.03
N ILE A 69 24.77 5.67 8.80
CA ILE A 69 23.49 6.31 8.48
C ILE A 69 22.33 5.31 8.57
N ALA A 70 22.51 4.07 8.12
CA ALA A 70 21.51 3.03 8.28
C ALA A 70 21.16 2.77 9.76
N TYR A 71 22.16 2.79 10.67
CA TYR A 71 21.89 2.71 12.11
C TYR A 71 21.13 3.93 12.64
N LYS A 72 21.47 5.14 12.19
CA LYS A 72 20.70 6.35 12.56
C LYS A 72 19.24 6.23 12.14
N ILE A 73 19.00 5.75 10.93
CA ILE A 73 17.65 5.53 10.40
C ILE A 73 16.91 4.48 11.24
N PHE A 74 17.55 3.36 11.57
CA PHE A 74 17.01 2.30 12.43
C PHE A 74 16.61 2.84 13.81
N LEU A 75 17.45 3.69 14.40
CA LEU A 75 17.18 4.36 15.67
C LEU A 75 16.18 5.52 15.54
N ARG A 76 15.56 5.70 14.36
CA ARG A 76 14.62 6.79 14.05
C ARG A 76 15.19 8.19 14.30
N GLN A 77 16.50 8.35 14.12
CA GLN A 77 17.16 9.64 14.23
C GLN A 77 17.04 10.41 12.92
N SER A 78 16.97 11.74 13.02
CA SER A 78 17.01 12.64 11.87
C SER A 78 18.43 12.64 11.26
N LEU A 79 18.51 12.81 9.94
CA LEU A 79 19.79 12.90 9.22
C LEU A 79 20.25 14.35 9.09
N THR A 80 21.54 14.59 9.31
CA THR A 80 22.13 15.93 9.23
C THR A 80 22.76 16.19 7.85
N GLN A 81 23.00 17.44 7.49
CA GLN A 81 23.68 17.78 6.23
C GLN A 81 25.06 17.11 6.07
N PRO A 82 25.91 17.01 7.12
CA PRO A 82 27.13 16.19 7.06
C PRO A 82 26.88 14.71 6.74
N ASP A 83 25.83 14.11 7.31
CA ASP A 83 25.48 12.71 7.02
C ASP A 83 25.17 12.54 5.53
N LEU A 84 24.30 13.40 5.00
CA LEU A 84 23.87 13.35 3.61
C LEU A 84 25.05 13.60 2.65
N LYS A 85 25.93 14.55 2.98
CA LYS A 85 27.14 14.82 2.20
C LYS A 85 28.11 13.65 2.19
N ALA A 86 28.23 12.91 3.30
CA ALA A 86 29.10 11.75 3.40
C ALA A 86 28.65 10.57 2.51
N LEU A 87 27.36 10.50 2.14
CA LEU A 87 26.86 9.48 1.22
C LEU A 87 27.44 9.64 -0.18
N GLY A 88 27.58 10.87 -0.67
CA GLY A 88 28.01 11.14 -2.05
C GLY A 88 27.24 10.31 -3.07
N GLU A 89 27.96 9.61 -3.95
CA GLU A 89 27.38 8.74 -4.97
C GLU A 89 26.67 7.49 -4.41
N ASN A 90 26.82 7.18 -3.12
CA ASN A 90 26.23 6.00 -2.51
C ASN A 90 24.77 6.19 -2.07
N ILE A 91 24.22 7.41 -2.15
CA ILE A 91 22.84 7.73 -1.72
C ILE A 91 21.77 6.81 -2.35
N ASN A 92 21.99 6.43 -3.61
CA ASN A 92 21.10 5.58 -4.40
C ASN A 92 21.58 4.13 -4.53
N LYS A 93 22.71 3.79 -3.90
CA LYS A 93 23.27 2.44 -4.04
C LYS A 93 22.53 1.46 -3.13
N SER A 94 22.51 0.21 -3.58
CA SER A 94 22.12 -0.95 -2.80
C SER A 94 23.28 -1.94 -2.88
N PHE A 95 23.62 -2.58 -1.76
CA PHE A 95 24.76 -3.51 -1.66
C PHE A 95 24.28 -4.93 -1.36
N PRO A 96 23.56 -5.59 -2.29
CA PRO A 96 22.96 -6.89 -2.05
C PRO A 96 24.00 -7.96 -1.67
N GLU A 97 23.67 -8.76 -0.66
CA GLU A 97 24.40 -9.99 -0.35
C GLU A 97 23.67 -11.19 -0.96
N ARG A 98 24.06 -11.56 -2.18
CA ARG A 98 23.56 -12.77 -2.84
C ARG A 98 24.23 -14.01 -2.23
N LYS A 99 23.49 -14.75 -1.38
CA LYS A 99 23.94 -16.08 -0.94
C LYS A 99 23.70 -17.10 -2.07
N PRO A 100 24.66 -18.00 -2.38
CA PRO A 100 24.52 -18.95 -3.51
C PRO A 100 23.44 -20.04 -3.32
N ASN A 101 22.70 -20.07 -2.21
CA ASN A 101 21.97 -21.27 -1.75
C ASN A 101 20.50 -20.99 -1.33
N GLY A 102 19.83 -20.00 -1.90
CA GLY A 102 18.35 -20.04 -2.00
C GLY A 102 17.50 -19.25 -1.00
N LEU A 103 18.05 -18.26 -0.29
CA LEU A 103 17.24 -17.19 0.30
C LEU A 103 17.80 -15.87 -0.20
N TYR A 104 17.20 -15.35 -1.27
CA TYR A 104 17.55 -14.04 -1.83
C TYR A 104 17.31 -12.98 -0.77
N ARG A 105 18.39 -12.31 -0.35
CA ARG A 105 18.29 -11.08 0.42
C ARG A 105 18.67 -9.92 -0.49
N TYR A 106 17.66 -9.20 -0.93
CA TYR A 106 17.84 -8.00 -1.71
C TYR A 106 18.53 -6.96 -0.83
N GLY A 107 19.50 -6.24 -1.38
CA GLY A 107 20.07 -5.10 -0.67
C GLY A 107 18.99 -4.03 -0.47
N ARG A 108 19.24 -3.03 0.36
CA ARG A 108 18.31 -1.92 0.60
C ARG A 108 18.96 -0.59 0.25
N THR A 109 18.18 0.30 -0.35
CA THR A 109 18.55 1.73 -0.35
C THR A 109 18.22 2.31 1.02
N LEU A 110 18.92 3.39 1.40
CA LEU A 110 18.61 4.10 2.64
C LEU A 110 17.17 4.63 2.66
N LEU A 111 16.63 4.98 1.50
CA LEU A 111 15.26 5.46 1.36
C LEU A 111 14.24 4.36 1.68
N VAL A 112 14.48 3.12 1.24
CA VAL A 112 13.68 1.95 1.62
C VAL A 112 13.80 1.67 3.12
N THR A 113 15.02 1.68 3.66
CA THR A 113 15.24 1.48 5.11
C THR A 113 14.54 2.54 5.95
N ALA A 114 14.45 3.79 5.49
CA ALA A 114 13.75 4.84 6.19
C ALA A 114 12.23 4.61 6.27
N VAL A 115 11.62 4.06 5.21
CA VAL A 115 10.20 3.68 5.20
C VAL A 115 9.93 2.52 6.15
N GLU A 116 10.74 1.46 6.10
CA GLU A 116 10.57 0.27 6.96
C GLU A 116 10.70 0.62 8.45
N ASN A 117 11.52 1.61 8.79
CA ASN A 117 11.70 2.08 10.17
C ASN A 117 10.72 3.20 10.57
N GLN A 118 9.76 3.55 9.73
CA GLN A 118 8.80 4.64 9.94
C GLN A 118 9.44 6.01 10.21
N ASN A 119 10.59 6.30 9.60
CA ASN A 119 11.38 7.51 9.83
C ASN A 119 11.14 8.56 8.74
N LEU A 120 10.05 9.34 8.87
CA LEU A 120 9.69 10.40 7.90
C LEU A 120 10.76 11.47 7.76
N ASP A 121 11.44 11.82 8.85
CA ASP A 121 12.50 12.83 8.82
C ASP A 121 13.66 12.38 7.93
N ALA A 122 14.08 11.12 8.06
CA ALA A 122 15.09 10.53 7.19
C ALA A 122 14.60 10.43 5.74
N VAL A 123 13.33 10.05 5.50
CA VAL A 123 12.76 10.05 4.14
C VAL A 123 12.84 11.46 3.53
N ASN A 124 12.37 12.48 4.23
CA ASN A 124 12.41 13.86 3.75
C ASN A 124 13.86 14.30 3.47
N ALA A 125 14.78 14.03 4.40
CA ALA A 125 16.18 14.41 4.28
C ALA A 125 16.90 13.71 3.11
N LEU A 126 16.61 12.43 2.87
CA LEU A 126 17.17 11.66 1.76
C LEU A 126 16.63 12.17 0.41
N LEU A 127 15.32 12.39 0.30
CA LEU A 127 14.72 12.95 -0.92
C LEU A 127 15.25 14.36 -1.21
N GLU A 128 15.38 15.21 -0.18
CA GLU A 128 15.97 16.56 -0.30
C GLU A 128 17.43 16.51 -0.77
N ALA A 129 18.17 15.47 -0.40
CA ALA A 129 19.54 15.22 -0.85
C ALA A 129 19.64 14.57 -2.24
N GLY A 130 18.52 14.32 -2.93
CA GLY A 130 18.50 13.72 -4.27
C GLY A 130 18.49 12.19 -4.29
N ALA A 131 18.05 11.55 -3.20
CA ALA A 131 17.74 10.12 -3.26
C ALA A 131 16.63 9.86 -4.29
N ASP A 132 16.86 8.94 -5.20
CA ASP A 132 15.95 8.60 -6.29
C ASP A 132 14.91 7.57 -5.79
N PRO A 133 13.61 7.94 -5.76
CA PRO A 133 12.54 7.06 -5.28
C PRO A 133 12.24 5.88 -6.22
N TYR A 134 12.81 5.87 -7.43
CA TYR A 134 12.57 4.85 -8.46
C TYR A 134 13.64 3.76 -8.50
N VAL A 135 14.70 3.88 -7.70
CA VAL A 135 15.74 2.85 -7.63
C VAL A 135 15.12 1.54 -7.17
N SER A 136 15.18 0.53 -8.04
CA SER A 136 14.86 -0.85 -7.69
C SER A 136 15.98 -1.44 -6.88
N THR A 137 15.67 -2.09 -5.75
CA THR A 137 16.68 -2.88 -5.03
C THR A 137 16.89 -4.29 -5.60
N ASP A 138 16.17 -4.64 -6.68
CA ASP A 138 16.42 -5.80 -7.55
C ASP A 138 16.72 -5.34 -8.99
N PRO A 139 17.94 -4.83 -9.27
CA PRO A 139 18.26 -4.20 -10.55
C PRO A 139 18.32 -5.18 -11.74
N ASN A 140 18.39 -6.49 -11.48
CA ASN A 140 18.48 -7.50 -12.52
C ASN A 140 17.14 -8.21 -12.81
N ASN A 141 16.05 -7.80 -12.15
CA ASN A 141 14.74 -8.45 -12.26
C ASN A 141 14.82 -9.97 -12.06
N GLU A 142 15.69 -10.42 -11.15
CA GLU A 142 15.90 -11.86 -10.92
C GLU A 142 14.82 -12.47 -10.03
N SER A 143 13.96 -11.63 -9.44
CA SER A 143 12.76 -12.06 -8.71
C SER A 143 11.49 -11.95 -9.54
N GLU A 144 10.56 -12.89 -9.35
CA GLU A 144 9.18 -12.81 -9.88
C GLU A 144 8.37 -11.63 -9.27
N GLN A 145 8.96 -10.86 -8.34
CA GLN A 145 8.31 -9.78 -7.60
C GLN A 145 8.90 -8.40 -7.92
N ILE A 146 8.85 -8.04 -9.20
CA ILE A 146 9.33 -6.76 -9.78
C ILE A 146 8.83 -5.52 -9.02
N ARG A 147 7.66 -5.59 -8.36
CA ARG A 147 7.05 -4.48 -7.61
C ARG A 147 7.71 -4.19 -6.27
N SER A 148 8.25 -5.22 -5.60
CA SER A 148 8.26 -5.26 -4.14
C SER A 148 9.31 -4.39 -3.45
N TRP A 149 10.19 -3.72 -4.21
CA TRP A 149 11.38 -3.14 -3.60
C TRP A 149 11.85 -1.80 -4.17
N ASN A 150 10.93 -0.95 -4.60
CA ASN A 150 11.20 0.48 -4.69
C ASN A 150 10.46 1.23 -3.57
N PHE A 151 10.96 2.42 -3.23
CA PHE A 151 10.42 3.25 -2.15
C PHE A 151 8.91 3.45 -2.28
N LEU A 152 8.45 3.75 -3.50
CA LEU A 152 7.06 4.13 -3.75
C LEU A 152 6.09 2.97 -3.53
N TYR A 153 6.43 1.76 -3.96
CA TYR A 153 5.60 0.58 -3.70
C TYR A 153 5.49 0.28 -2.20
N LEU A 154 6.62 0.29 -1.50
CA LEU A 154 6.65 0.05 -0.05
C LEU A 154 5.88 1.14 0.71
N ALA A 155 5.98 2.40 0.28
CA ALA A 155 5.23 3.50 0.85
C ALA A 155 3.72 3.28 0.70
N MET A 156 3.25 2.85 -0.47
CA MET A 156 1.81 2.64 -0.72
C MET A 156 1.26 1.40 -0.05
N LYS A 157 2.10 0.39 0.21
CA LYS A 157 1.74 -0.82 0.96
C LYS A 157 1.69 -0.64 2.48
N GLN A 158 2.13 0.49 3.02
CA GLN A 158 2.05 0.72 4.46
C GLN A 158 0.59 0.68 4.93
N GLU A 159 0.36 -0.08 5.99
CA GLU A 159 -0.90 -0.19 6.70
C GLU A 159 -0.65 0.22 8.14
N GLY A 160 -1.41 1.21 8.62
CA GLY A 160 -1.47 1.57 10.02
C GLY A 160 -2.41 0.66 10.79
N GLN A 161 -3.00 1.18 11.86
CA GLN A 161 -3.99 0.44 12.64
C GLN A 161 -5.24 0.14 11.79
N LYS A 162 -5.86 -1.03 11.99
CA LYS A 162 -7.20 -1.30 11.46
C LYS A 162 -8.19 -0.26 12.01
N LEU A 163 -8.96 0.37 11.14
CA LEU A 163 -9.94 1.37 11.55
C LEU A 163 -11.13 0.71 12.27
N PRO A 164 -11.68 1.31 13.34
CA PRO A 164 -12.87 0.79 14.01
C PRO A 164 -14.04 0.63 13.05
N ASP A 165 -14.75 -0.50 13.14
CA ASP A 165 -15.94 -0.82 12.33
C ASP A 165 -15.72 -0.71 10.80
N SER A 166 -14.48 -0.95 10.34
CA SER A 166 -14.08 -0.86 8.93
C SER A 166 -13.19 -2.03 8.53
N ASP A 167 -13.28 -2.45 7.27
CA ASP A 167 -12.33 -3.41 6.67
C ASP A 167 -11.02 -2.75 6.24
N TYR A 168 -10.92 -1.43 6.34
CA TYR A 168 -9.75 -0.66 5.90
C TYR A 168 -8.77 -0.36 7.05
N PHE A 169 -7.52 -0.12 6.67
CA PHE A 169 -6.44 0.28 7.56
C PHE A 169 -6.16 1.78 7.46
N ASP A 170 -5.61 2.36 8.52
CA ASP A 170 -5.11 3.74 8.50
C ASP A 170 -4.02 3.90 7.44
N LYS A 171 -4.20 4.88 6.54
CA LYS A 171 -3.28 5.24 5.47
C LYS A 171 -2.54 6.56 5.72
N THR A 172 -2.62 7.12 6.94
CA THR A 172 -1.98 8.41 7.28
C THR A 172 -0.49 8.41 6.96
N TYR A 173 0.23 7.37 7.39
CA TYR A 173 1.67 7.26 7.11
C TYR A 173 1.98 7.15 5.61
N ALA A 174 1.22 6.34 4.87
CA ALA A 174 1.34 6.23 3.42
C ALA A 174 1.09 7.57 2.71
N ASN A 175 0.10 8.34 3.17
CA ASN A 175 -0.22 9.66 2.63
C ASN A 175 0.86 10.70 2.94
N GLN A 176 1.50 10.64 4.11
CA GLN A 176 2.65 11.48 4.44
C GLN A 176 3.85 11.16 3.54
N LEU A 177 4.13 9.88 3.29
CA LEU A 177 5.17 9.47 2.34
C LEU A 177 4.87 9.94 0.92
N LEU A 178 3.60 9.85 0.49
CA LEU A 178 3.15 10.34 -0.81
C LEU A 178 3.34 11.85 -0.96
N GLN A 179 3.02 12.62 0.08
CA GLN A 179 3.24 14.06 0.11
C GLN A 179 4.72 14.42 0.03
N LEU A 180 5.59 13.68 0.73
CA LEU A 180 7.05 13.88 0.64
C LEU A 180 7.59 13.57 -0.75
N TYR A 181 7.14 12.46 -1.34
CA TYR A 181 7.47 12.10 -2.72
C TYR A 181 7.11 13.22 -3.70
N LEU A 182 5.88 13.73 -3.64
CA LEU A 182 5.40 14.80 -4.53
C LEU A 182 6.12 16.14 -4.26
N LYS A 183 6.35 16.48 -2.99
CA LYS A 183 7.09 17.69 -2.58
C LYS A 183 8.48 17.76 -3.19
N HIS A 184 9.14 16.61 -3.36
CA HIS A 184 10.50 16.50 -3.91
C HIS A 184 10.51 16.17 -5.40
N GLY A 185 9.41 16.44 -6.12
CA GLY A 185 9.36 16.33 -7.58
C GLY A 185 8.98 14.96 -8.13
N GLY A 186 8.46 14.07 -7.29
CA GLY A 186 7.92 12.78 -7.71
C GLY A 186 6.79 12.93 -8.73
N ASP A 187 6.80 12.10 -9.77
CA ASP A 187 5.75 12.05 -10.79
C ASP A 187 4.42 11.49 -10.24
N PRO A 188 3.33 12.28 -10.20
CA PRO A 188 2.01 11.81 -9.79
C PRO A 188 1.40 10.81 -10.80
N ASN A 189 1.94 10.73 -12.02
CA ASN A 189 1.53 9.82 -13.09
C ASN A 189 2.44 8.59 -13.22
N TYR A 190 3.27 8.32 -12.21
CA TYR A 190 4.17 7.18 -12.18
C TYR A 190 3.42 5.86 -12.39
N ARG A 191 4.09 4.93 -13.09
CA ARG A 191 3.61 3.58 -13.37
C ARG A 191 4.69 2.57 -13.07
N TRP A 192 4.28 1.47 -12.46
CA TRP A 192 5.15 0.31 -12.31
C TRP A 192 5.33 -0.40 -13.65
N PRO A 193 6.38 -1.24 -13.79
CA PRO A 193 6.67 -1.96 -15.04
C PRO A 193 5.53 -2.86 -15.59
N ASP A 194 4.60 -3.27 -14.73
CA ASP A 194 3.40 -4.02 -15.12
C ASP A 194 2.24 -3.15 -15.63
N GLY A 195 2.42 -1.84 -15.64
CA GLY A 195 1.43 -0.89 -16.16
C GLY A 195 0.48 -0.32 -15.13
N GLN A 196 0.43 -0.84 -13.90
CA GLN A 196 -0.38 -0.25 -12.83
C GLN A 196 0.14 1.16 -12.51
N SER A 197 -0.75 2.13 -12.47
CA SER A 197 -0.42 3.52 -12.10
C SER A 197 -0.52 3.74 -10.59
N LEU A 198 0.25 4.71 -10.09
CA LEU A 198 0.18 5.16 -8.71
C LEU A 198 -1.25 5.61 -8.33
N LEU A 199 -1.95 6.26 -9.26
CA LEU A 199 -3.33 6.69 -9.09
C LEU A 199 -4.29 5.48 -8.97
N GLU A 200 -4.17 4.47 -9.83
CA GLU A 200 -4.94 3.20 -9.74
C GLU A 200 -4.71 2.47 -8.41
N PHE A 201 -3.48 2.52 -7.87
CA PHE A 201 -3.17 1.85 -6.61
C PHE A 201 -3.91 2.47 -5.41
N THR A 202 -4.21 3.77 -5.46
CA THR A 202 -4.80 4.51 -4.33
C THR A 202 -6.33 4.51 -4.33
N VAL A 203 -6.99 4.39 -5.48
CA VAL A 203 -8.45 4.57 -5.59
C VAL A 203 -9.29 3.58 -4.77
N GLY A 204 -8.74 2.41 -4.45
CA GLY A 204 -9.37 1.38 -3.61
C GLY A 204 -9.32 1.75 -2.13
N ASP A 205 -8.23 1.34 -1.46
CA ASP A 205 -8.12 1.38 0.00
C ASP A 205 -7.51 2.68 0.53
N ASN A 206 -7.07 3.59 -0.34
CA ASN A 206 -6.45 4.86 0.03
C ASN A 206 -7.04 6.05 -0.74
N PHE A 207 -8.35 6.25 -0.59
CA PHE A 207 -9.05 7.30 -1.33
C PHE A 207 -8.52 8.71 -1.04
N GLU A 208 -7.91 8.95 0.13
CA GLU A 208 -7.25 10.22 0.41
C GLU A 208 -5.94 10.37 -0.40
N GLY A 209 -5.14 9.31 -0.52
CA GLY A 209 -3.99 9.28 -1.43
C GLY A 209 -4.39 9.53 -2.89
N PHE A 210 -5.54 9.02 -3.32
CA PHE A 210 -6.10 9.29 -4.65
C PHE A 210 -6.36 10.79 -4.86
N LYS A 211 -6.96 11.48 -3.88
CA LYS A 211 -7.17 12.93 -3.95
C LYS A 211 -5.85 13.70 -3.97
N ILE A 212 -4.89 13.31 -3.12
CA ILE A 212 -3.55 13.93 -3.07
C ILE A 212 -2.88 13.88 -4.45
N LEU A 213 -2.96 12.75 -5.15
CA LEU A 213 -2.39 12.59 -6.49
C LEU A 213 -3.08 13.46 -7.53
N LEU A 214 -4.42 13.50 -7.54
CA LEU A 214 -5.17 14.37 -8.46
C LEU A 214 -4.86 15.84 -8.21
N GLN A 215 -4.76 16.27 -6.94
CA GLN A 215 -4.36 17.64 -6.59
C GLN A 215 -2.94 17.97 -7.04
N ALA A 216 -2.07 16.96 -7.12
CA ALA A 216 -0.71 17.10 -7.64
C ALA A 216 -0.61 16.99 -9.18
N GLY A 217 -1.72 16.79 -9.89
CA GLY A 217 -1.75 16.72 -11.36
C GLY A 217 -1.66 15.31 -11.94
N ALA A 218 -2.03 14.27 -11.19
CA ALA A 218 -2.29 12.96 -11.77
C ALA A 218 -3.47 13.06 -12.77
N ASP A 219 -3.32 12.42 -13.93
CA ASP A 219 -4.32 12.43 -15.00
C ASP A 219 -5.12 11.11 -15.00
N PRO A 220 -6.41 11.14 -14.60
CA PRO A 220 -7.26 9.94 -14.60
C PRO A 220 -7.67 9.50 -16.02
N TRP A 221 -7.40 10.31 -17.05
CA TRP A 221 -7.62 9.95 -18.46
C TRP A 221 -6.43 9.24 -19.11
N LYS A 222 -5.29 9.15 -18.41
CA LYS A 222 -4.13 8.40 -18.88
C LYS A 222 -4.42 6.89 -18.81
N ARG A 223 -4.34 6.20 -19.95
CA ARG A 223 -4.72 4.77 -20.09
C ARG A 223 -3.86 3.85 -19.25
N GLY A 224 -4.46 3.03 -18.39
CA GLY A 224 -3.80 2.07 -17.48
C GLY A 224 -3.24 0.80 -18.13
N GLU A 225 -2.98 -0.23 -17.31
CA GLU A 225 -2.62 -1.60 -17.73
C GLU A 225 -3.65 -2.21 -18.70
N GLN A 226 -4.93 -1.90 -18.52
CA GLN A 226 -6.05 -2.42 -19.31
C GLN A 226 -6.36 -1.59 -20.58
N ASP A 227 -5.44 -0.72 -21.02
CA ASP A 227 -5.66 0.30 -22.08
C ASP A 227 -6.92 1.17 -21.86
N THR A 228 -7.43 1.17 -20.63
CA THR A 228 -8.65 1.87 -20.22
C THR A 228 -8.27 2.94 -19.19
N PRO A 229 -8.67 4.20 -19.37
CA PRO A 229 -8.39 5.25 -18.39
C PRO A 229 -9.05 5.00 -17.04
N LEU A 230 -8.42 5.41 -15.95
CA LEU A 230 -8.96 5.25 -14.60
C LEU A 230 -10.34 5.89 -14.43
N ALA A 231 -10.57 7.06 -15.05
CA ALA A 231 -11.87 7.73 -15.05
C ALA A 231 -12.99 6.80 -15.57
N VAL A 232 -12.71 6.04 -16.63
CA VAL A 232 -13.65 5.06 -17.21
C VAL A 232 -13.79 3.86 -16.28
N GLN A 233 -12.68 3.34 -15.75
CA GLN A 233 -12.69 2.19 -14.84
C GLN A 233 -13.51 2.46 -13.56
N CYS A 234 -13.56 3.71 -13.07
CA CYS A 234 -14.38 4.09 -11.91
C CYS A 234 -15.86 3.83 -12.13
N VAL A 235 -16.34 3.95 -13.37
CA VAL A 235 -17.71 3.64 -13.77
C VAL A 235 -17.84 2.15 -14.11
N THR A 236 -16.97 1.63 -14.98
CA THR A 236 -17.19 0.32 -15.61
C THR A 236 -16.76 -0.86 -14.74
N LEU A 237 -15.48 -0.92 -14.37
CA LEU A 237 -14.86 -2.09 -13.74
C LEU A 237 -14.97 -2.05 -12.21
N MET A 238 -14.62 -0.91 -11.61
CA MET A 238 -14.55 -0.75 -10.16
C MET A 238 -15.90 -0.41 -9.54
N ARG A 239 -16.76 0.28 -10.30
CA ARG A 239 -18.10 0.72 -9.89
C ARG A 239 -18.07 1.47 -8.56
N LYS A 240 -17.16 2.46 -8.46
CA LYS A 240 -16.85 3.20 -7.22
C LYS A 240 -17.51 4.58 -7.24
N PRO A 241 -18.64 4.78 -6.54
CA PRO A 241 -19.37 6.05 -6.57
C PRO A 241 -18.52 7.23 -6.10
N SER A 242 -17.68 7.03 -5.07
CA SER A 242 -16.79 8.06 -4.54
C SER A 242 -15.78 8.55 -5.57
N CYS A 243 -15.18 7.65 -6.37
CA CYS A 243 -14.29 8.03 -7.46
C CYS A 243 -15.05 8.84 -8.53
N ILE A 244 -16.19 8.33 -9.00
CA ILE A 244 -17.00 8.99 -10.03
C ILE A 244 -17.41 10.39 -9.54
N GLN A 245 -17.93 10.49 -8.33
CA GLN A 245 -18.36 11.75 -7.74
C GLN A 245 -17.19 12.74 -7.66
N TYR A 246 -16.06 12.34 -7.09
CA TYR A 246 -14.91 13.24 -6.95
C TYR A 246 -14.39 13.71 -8.31
N LEU A 247 -14.27 12.81 -9.29
CA LEU A 247 -13.85 13.18 -10.64
C LEU A 247 -14.83 14.16 -11.30
N ALA A 248 -16.14 13.97 -11.11
CA ALA A 248 -17.16 14.86 -11.66
C ALA A 248 -17.15 16.25 -11.00
N GLU A 249 -17.06 16.29 -9.66
CA GLU A 249 -16.98 17.54 -8.88
C GLU A 249 -15.75 18.38 -9.24
N ASN A 250 -14.65 17.72 -9.59
CA ASN A 250 -13.39 18.37 -9.97
C ASN A 250 -13.25 18.55 -11.50
N GLY A 251 -14.32 18.36 -12.26
CA GLY A 251 -14.40 18.69 -13.68
C GLY A 251 -13.66 17.74 -14.63
N TYR A 252 -13.24 16.56 -14.16
CA TYR A 252 -12.56 15.59 -15.01
C TYR A 252 -13.48 15.02 -16.10
N TYR A 253 -14.81 14.99 -15.89
CA TYR A 253 -15.75 14.55 -16.92
C TYR A 253 -16.23 15.64 -17.88
N ASP A 254 -15.81 16.91 -17.70
CA ASP A 254 -16.28 18.04 -18.52
C ASP A 254 -15.94 17.88 -20.00
N LYS A 255 -14.88 17.14 -20.31
CA LYS A 255 -14.40 16.85 -21.66
C LYS A 255 -14.23 15.35 -21.87
N THR A 256 -15.25 14.59 -21.49
CA THR A 256 -15.28 13.15 -21.68
C THR A 256 -15.22 12.79 -23.17
N PRO A 257 -14.26 11.95 -23.61
CA PRO A 257 -14.23 11.46 -24.99
C PRO A 257 -15.47 10.62 -25.31
N GLU A 258 -16.05 10.84 -26.49
CA GLU A 258 -17.32 10.23 -26.91
C GLU A 258 -17.30 8.69 -26.85
N ASN A 259 -16.22 8.06 -27.31
CA ASN A 259 -16.08 6.60 -27.28
C ASN A 259 -16.17 6.05 -25.84
N TYR A 260 -15.51 6.69 -24.89
CA TYR A 260 -15.56 6.27 -23.49
C TYR A 260 -16.89 6.61 -22.83
N MET A 261 -17.57 7.66 -23.31
CA MET A 261 -18.89 7.97 -22.81
C MET A 261 -19.87 6.83 -23.09
N TYR A 262 -19.85 6.29 -24.31
CA TYR A 262 -20.68 5.13 -24.65
C TYR A 262 -20.42 3.93 -23.72
N ASP A 263 -19.15 3.59 -23.48
CA ASP A 263 -18.77 2.48 -22.59
C ASP A 263 -19.27 2.70 -21.16
N MET A 264 -19.15 3.92 -20.64
CA MET A 264 -19.61 4.29 -19.30
C MET A 264 -21.13 4.24 -19.18
N ILE A 265 -21.86 4.66 -20.21
CA ILE A 265 -23.34 4.64 -20.25
C ILE A 265 -23.86 3.21 -20.29
N ASP A 266 -23.28 2.35 -21.12
CA ASP A 266 -23.67 0.94 -21.22
C ASP A 266 -23.43 0.22 -19.89
N ALA A 267 -22.22 0.37 -19.32
CA ALA A 267 -21.90 -0.24 -18.03
C ALA A 267 -22.79 0.27 -16.89
N ALA A 268 -23.05 1.58 -16.83
CA ALA A 268 -23.94 2.15 -15.82
C ALA A 268 -25.38 1.66 -15.97
N THR A 269 -25.85 1.44 -17.20
CA THR A 269 -27.17 0.85 -17.47
C THR A 269 -27.22 -0.57 -16.93
N ASN A 270 -26.25 -1.40 -17.28
CA ASN A 270 -26.19 -2.80 -16.86
C ASN A 270 -26.13 -2.93 -15.32
N GLU A 271 -25.33 -2.10 -14.66
CA GLU A 271 -25.20 -2.12 -13.20
C GLU A 271 -26.50 -1.72 -12.50
N LEU A 272 -27.14 -0.63 -12.95
CA LEU A 272 -28.38 -0.16 -12.33
C LEU A 272 -29.58 -1.06 -12.63
N GLU A 273 -29.61 -1.71 -13.80
CA GLU A 273 -30.58 -2.77 -14.09
C GLU A 273 -30.40 -3.98 -13.18
N ALA A 274 -29.16 -4.43 -12.96
CA ALA A 274 -28.87 -5.52 -12.03
C ALA A 274 -29.35 -5.17 -10.62
N GLY A 275 -29.06 -3.96 -10.14
CA GLY A 275 -29.57 -3.45 -8.87
C GLY A 275 -31.09 -3.40 -8.80
N ALA A 276 -31.79 -3.04 -9.88
CA ALA A 276 -33.25 -3.01 -9.92
C ALA A 276 -33.90 -4.40 -9.84
N ARG A 277 -33.21 -5.44 -10.32
CA ARG A 277 -33.68 -6.85 -10.30
C ARG A 277 -33.38 -7.57 -8.98
N THR A 278 -32.52 -7.01 -8.15
CA THR A 278 -32.01 -7.65 -6.92
C THR A 278 -33.05 -7.57 -5.80
N ASP A 279 -33.26 -8.66 -5.04
CA ASP A 279 -34.19 -8.65 -3.89
C ASP A 279 -33.65 -7.78 -2.73
N PRO A 280 -34.45 -6.84 -2.18
CA PRO A 280 -34.07 -6.04 -1.01
C PRO A 280 -33.68 -6.86 0.23
N GLU A 281 -34.28 -8.03 0.43
CA GLU A 281 -34.00 -8.90 1.57
C GLU A 281 -32.64 -9.58 1.44
N GLU A 282 -32.23 -9.99 0.23
CA GLU A 282 -31.02 -10.77 -0.02
C GLU A 282 -29.70 -9.99 0.13
N VAL A 283 -29.66 -8.66 -0.07
CA VAL A 283 -28.36 -7.99 -0.38
C VAL A 283 -27.99 -6.75 0.46
N GLY A 284 -28.71 -6.47 1.55
CA GLY A 284 -28.23 -5.58 2.63
C GLY A 284 -27.63 -4.22 2.18
N GLN A 285 -26.33 -4.01 2.40
CA GLN A 285 -25.59 -2.76 2.10
C GLN A 285 -25.55 -2.40 0.60
N SER A 286 -25.77 -3.35 -0.31
CA SER A 286 -25.69 -3.18 -1.76
C SER A 286 -26.68 -2.15 -2.32
N TYR A 287 -27.89 -2.07 -1.77
CA TYR A 287 -28.88 -1.06 -2.19
C TYR A 287 -28.43 0.38 -1.92
N SER A 288 -27.65 0.60 -0.85
CA SER A 288 -27.07 1.90 -0.55
C SER A 288 -25.97 2.28 -1.54
N GLU A 289 -25.22 1.28 -2.03
CA GLU A 289 -24.20 1.48 -3.06
C GLU A 289 -24.82 1.78 -4.42
N TYR A 290 -25.87 1.08 -4.84
CA TYR A 290 -26.60 1.41 -6.08
C TYR A 290 -27.17 2.83 -6.07
N GLY A 291 -27.71 3.27 -4.94
CA GLY A 291 -28.18 4.65 -4.78
C GLY A 291 -27.05 5.67 -4.95
N ARG A 292 -25.92 5.47 -4.26
CA ARG A 292 -24.73 6.32 -4.42
C ARG A 292 -24.19 6.31 -5.85
N TYR A 293 -24.14 5.12 -6.46
CA TYR A 293 -23.69 4.93 -7.83
C TYR A 293 -24.59 5.70 -8.82
N ALA A 294 -25.91 5.58 -8.68
CA ALA A 294 -26.87 6.33 -9.49
C ALA A 294 -26.68 7.85 -9.36
N ASP A 295 -26.44 8.36 -8.15
CA ASP A 295 -26.18 9.78 -7.93
C ASP A 295 -24.87 10.24 -8.58
N ALA A 296 -23.81 9.44 -8.45
CA ALA A 296 -22.53 9.73 -9.07
C ALA A 296 -22.62 9.71 -10.60
N VAL A 297 -23.38 8.78 -11.19
CA VAL A 297 -23.65 8.72 -12.64
C VAL A 297 -24.46 9.92 -13.11
N LYS A 298 -25.48 10.36 -12.36
CA LYS A 298 -26.21 11.61 -12.68
C LYS A 298 -25.27 12.81 -12.73
N LEU A 299 -24.36 12.90 -11.76
CA LEU A 299 -23.39 13.98 -11.74
C LEU A 299 -22.42 13.88 -12.92
N LEU A 300 -21.92 12.70 -13.26
CA LEU A 300 -21.11 12.47 -14.45
C LEU A 300 -21.84 12.93 -15.73
N LEU A 301 -23.11 12.55 -15.91
CA LEU A 301 -23.93 12.95 -17.06
C LEU A 301 -24.09 14.47 -17.14
N GLN A 302 -24.35 15.09 -16.00
CA GLN A 302 -24.49 16.54 -15.90
C GLN A 302 -23.19 17.26 -16.28
N ARG A 303 -22.04 16.78 -15.78
CA ARG A 303 -20.73 17.41 -16.00
C ARG A 303 -20.21 17.20 -17.42
N SER A 304 -20.45 16.03 -18.00
CA SER A 304 -20.12 15.71 -19.39
C SER A 304 -21.05 16.35 -20.42
N HIS A 305 -22.14 17.00 -19.98
CA HIS A 305 -23.18 17.55 -20.86
C HIS A 305 -23.79 16.53 -21.83
N TYR A 306 -23.81 15.26 -21.46
CA TYR A 306 -24.32 14.22 -22.35
C TYR A 306 -25.85 14.22 -22.41
N PRO A 307 -26.44 14.30 -23.62
CA PRO A 307 -27.88 14.36 -23.77
C PRO A 307 -28.48 12.96 -23.57
N LEU A 308 -28.95 12.68 -22.36
CA LEU A 308 -29.65 11.43 -22.08
C LEU A 308 -31.10 11.52 -22.53
N GLY A 309 -31.49 10.73 -23.53
CA GLY A 309 -32.86 10.71 -24.03
C GLY A 309 -33.85 10.18 -22.99
N GLU A 310 -35.00 10.83 -22.85
CA GLU A 310 -36.03 10.46 -21.86
C GLU A 310 -36.57 9.02 -22.05
N GLY A 311 -36.52 8.50 -23.28
CA GLY A 311 -36.89 7.11 -23.59
C GLY A 311 -35.80 6.07 -23.33
N SER A 312 -34.59 6.47 -22.94
CA SER A 312 -33.50 5.53 -22.70
C SER A 312 -33.70 4.76 -21.39
N THR A 313 -33.21 3.52 -21.36
CA THR A 313 -33.26 2.68 -20.15
C THR A 313 -32.56 3.36 -18.98
N LEU A 314 -31.38 3.95 -19.21
CA LEU A 314 -30.64 4.65 -18.17
C LEU A 314 -31.42 5.85 -17.61
N TYR A 315 -32.13 6.61 -18.46
CA TYR A 315 -32.96 7.72 -17.98
C TYR A 315 -34.05 7.23 -17.02
N ARG A 316 -34.77 6.17 -17.40
CA ARG A 316 -35.78 5.55 -16.54
C ARG A 316 -35.17 5.11 -15.20
N LEU A 317 -34.05 4.40 -15.23
CA LEU A 317 -33.37 3.93 -14.01
C LEU A 317 -32.93 5.09 -13.10
N LEU A 318 -32.37 6.15 -13.67
CA LEU A 318 -31.86 7.29 -12.91
C LEU A 318 -32.94 8.25 -12.42
N TYR A 319 -33.99 8.53 -13.19
CA TYR A 319 -34.90 9.63 -12.87
C TYR A 319 -36.31 9.18 -12.52
N VAL A 320 -36.73 8.00 -12.96
CA VAL A 320 -38.06 7.44 -12.63
C VAL A 320 -37.94 6.42 -11.50
N GLU A 321 -36.95 5.54 -11.59
CA GLU A 321 -36.84 4.38 -10.69
C GLU A 321 -35.82 4.59 -9.57
N SER A 322 -34.97 5.62 -9.61
CA SER A 322 -33.94 5.79 -8.57
C SER A 322 -34.50 6.05 -7.17
N GLY A 323 -35.71 6.60 -7.07
CA GLY A 323 -36.43 6.74 -5.80
C GLY A 323 -36.70 5.39 -5.13
N THR A 324 -36.75 4.30 -5.91
CA THR A 324 -36.96 2.94 -5.40
C THR A 324 -35.75 2.44 -4.61
N TYR A 325 -34.51 2.72 -5.02
CA TYR A 325 -33.31 2.25 -4.31
C TYR A 325 -33.24 2.81 -2.88
N ARG A 326 -33.56 4.09 -2.71
CA ARG A 326 -33.54 4.76 -1.40
C ARG A 326 -34.75 4.39 -0.54
N LYS A 327 -35.94 4.31 -1.13
CA LYS A 327 -37.16 3.94 -0.42
C LYS A 327 -37.08 2.53 0.16
N LYS A 328 -36.59 1.56 -0.62
CA LYS A 328 -36.41 0.17 -0.19
C LYS A 328 -35.37 0.02 0.94
N LEU A 329 -34.32 0.86 0.94
CA LEU A 329 -33.36 0.91 2.05
C LEU A 329 -34.01 1.42 3.35
N GLN A 330 -34.87 2.43 3.25
CA GLN A 330 -35.62 2.97 4.38
C GLN A 330 -36.59 1.93 4.94
N GLU A 331 -37.38 1.28 4.08
CA GLU A 331 -38.32 0.21 4.43
C GLU A 331 -37.63 -0.94 5.19
N LYS A 332 -36.44 -1.38 4.72
CA LYS A 332 -35.63 -2.39 5.40
C LYS A 332 -35.11 -1.96 6.77
N ARG A 333 -34.72 -0.68 6.93
CA ARG A 333 -34.27 -0.15 8.24
C ARG A 333 -35.41 -0.05 9.23
N ASP A 334 -36.62 0.21 8.74
CA ASP A 334 -37.83 0.39 9.53
C ASP A 334 -38.52 -0.96 9.85
N GLY A 335 -38.03 -2.08 9.27
CA GLY A 335 -38.50 -3.45 9.57
C GLY A 335 -39.82 -3.83 8.91
N ASN A 336 -40.16 -3.18 7.79
CA ASN A 336 -41.41 -3.41 7.03
C ASN A 336 -41.22 -4.26 5.79
#